data_AF-T1ACS5-F1
#
_entry.id   AF-T1ACS5-F1
#
_cell.length_a   1.000
_cell.length_b   1.000
_cell.length_c   1.000
_cell.angle_alpha   90.00
_cell.angle_beta   90.00
_cell.angle_gamma   90.00
#
_symmetry.space_group_name_H-M   'P 1'
#
loop_
_entity.id
_entity.type
_entity.pdbx_description
1 polymer ?
#
loop_
_entity_poly.entity_id
_entity_poly.type
_entity_poly.pdbx_seq_one_letter_code
_entity_poly.pdbx_strand_id
1 'polypeptide(L)'
;GSTAVQELAFTLADGFTYVEESVRRGMAVDDFAPRLSFFFNSHNDLFEEIAKFRAARRLWARTLKDRFGARKERSMWLRFHTQTAGCSCTAQQPELNIVRTTIQALAGVLGGTQSLHTNSYDEALQLPSEDAVRIALRTQQILAYESGIPETIDPFGGSYYVEWLTDRMEEEAQRYFDRIEELGGTVAAIEQGFFQREIQEASFRYQRAVDSGEEKVVGVNAYTVDAPIRVPRLKITEAARREQSR
;
A
#
# COMPACT_ATOMS: atom_id res chain seq x y z
N GLY A 1 3.99 5.08 7.85
CA GLY A 1 4.92 6.19 8.11
C GLY A 1 4.44 7.40 7.37
N SER A 2 4.47 7.34 6.03
CA SER A 2 3.72 8.24 5.16
C SER A 2 2.21 8.12 5.37
N THR A 3 1.48 9.15 4.98
CA THR A 3 0.03 9.09 4.69
C THR A 3 -0.24 8.37 3.36
N ALA A 4 -1.51 8.01 3.09
CA ALA A 4 -1.92 7.41 1.82
C ALA A 4 -1.57 8.30 0.62
N VAL A 5 -1.78 9.61 0.74
CA VAL A 5 -1.46 10.60 -0.30
C VAL A 5 0.04 10.70 -0.54
N GLN A 6 0.85 10.73 0.53
CA GLN A 6 2.30 10.74 0.41
C GLN A 6 2.81 9.45 -0.25
N GLU A 7 2.27 8.29 0.12
CA GLU A 7 2.61 7.01 -0.53
C GLU A 7 2.31 7.05 -2.03
N LEU A 8 1.10 7.50 -2.39
CA LEU A 8 0.65 7.66 -3.77
C LEU A 8 1.57 8.58 -4.57
N ALA A 9 1.78 9.80 -4.07
CA ALA A 9 2.56 10.82 -4.75
C ALA A 9 4.03 10.40 -4.90
N PHE A 10 4.65 9.93 -3.82
CA PHE A 10 6.08 9.60 -3.85
C PHE A 10 6.37 8.40 -4.75
N THR A 11 5.51 7.39 -4.72
CA THR A 11 5.65 6.21 -5.58
C THR A 11 5.47 6.56 -7.06
N LEU A 12 4.49 7.40 -7.39
CA LEU A 12 4.29 7.84 -8.77
C LEU A 12 5.40 8.79 -9.24
N ALA A 13 5.92 9.66 -8.37
CA ALA A 13 7.05 10.52 -8.69
C ALA A 13 8.29 9.70 -9.06
N ASP A 14 8.62 8.66 -8.28
CA ASP A 14 9.68 7.70 -8.60
C ASP A 14 9.41 7.01 -9.95
N GLY A 15 8.18 6.54 -10.16
CA GLY A 15 7.75 5.92 -11.41
C GLY A 15 7.93 6.82 -12.63
N PHE A 16 7.52 8.09 -12.54
CA PHE A 16 7.68 9.07 -13.62
C PHE A 16 9.15 9.41 -13.86
N THR A 17 9.97 9.51 -12.82
CA THR A 17 11.42 9.70 -12.95
C THR A 17 12.08 8.52 -13.67
N TYR A 18 11.68 7.28 -13.38
CA TYR A 18 12.18 6.12 -14.13
C TYR A 18 11.77 6.17 -15.60
N VAL A 19 10.53 6.57 -15.91
CA VAL A 19 10.07 6.75 -17.29
C VAL A 19 10.88 7.83 -18.00
N GLU A 20 11.05 8.98 -17.37
CA GLU A 20 11.82 10.11 -17.90
C GLU A 20 13.27 9.74 -18.19
N GLU A 21 13.94 9.05 -17.27
CA GLU A 21 15.31 8.59 -17.46
C GLU A 21 15.44 7.53 -18.56
N SER A 22 14.49 6.61 -18.68
CA SER A 22 14.46 5.64 -19.78
C SER A 22 14.25 6.31 -21.14
N VAL A 23 13.36 7.29 -21.23
CA VAL A 23 13.14 8.08 -22.45
C VAL A 23 14.37 8.91 -22.79
N ARG A 24 15.02 9.54 -21.80
CA ARG A 24 16.28 10.28 -21.97
C ARG A 24 17.41 9.41 -22.52
N ARG A 25 17.40 8.11 -22.21
CA ARG A 25 18.33 7.11 -22.76
C ARG A 25 17.94 6.60 -24.15
N GLY A 26 16.88 7.14 -24.76
CA GLY A 26 16.45 6.84 -26.13
C GLY A 26 15.46 5.69 -26.25
N MET A 27 14.90 5.19 -25.14
CA MET A 27 13.86 4.15 -25.20
C MET A 27 12.49 4.78 -25.44
N ALA A 28 11.71 4.27 -26.40
CA ALA A 28 10.33 4.70 -26.55
C ALA A 28 9.50 4.23 -25.34
N VAL A 29 8.64 5.12 -24.79
CA VAL A 29 7.82 4.82 -23.61
C VAL A 29 7.02 3.52 -23.77
N ASP A 30 6.51 3.27 -24.97
CA ASP A 30 5.68 2.13 -25.32
C ASP A 30 6.44 0.79 -25.40
N ASP A 31 7.77 0.79 -25.31
CA ASP A 31 8.59 -0.43 -25.34
C ASP A 31 8.79 -1.01 -23.93
N PHE A 32 8.72 -0.18 -22.89
CA PHE A 32 8.97 -0.60 -21.52
C PHE A 32 7.83 -0.33 -20.53
N ALA A 33 7.04 0.74 -20.70
CA ALA A 33 5.94 1.07 -19.78
C ALA A 33 4.94 -0.09 -19.57
N PRO A 34 4.56 -0.88 -20.59
CA PRO A 34 3.69 -2.06 -20.40
C PRO A 34 4.25 -3.15 -19.47
N ARG A 35 5.54 -3.08 -19.12
CA ARG A 35 6.24 -4.02 -18.23
C ARG A 35 6.40 -3.47 -16.81
N LEU A 36 6.19 -2.18 -16.59
CA LEU A 36 6.24 -1.58 -15.26
C LEU A 36 5.09 -2.10 -14.39
N SER A 37 5.39 -2.31 -13.11
CA SER A 37 4.43 -2.67 -12.08
C SER A 37 4.72 -1.90 -10.81
N PHE A 38 3.69 -1.71 -10.01
CA PHE A 38 3.73 -0.94 -8.77
C PHE A 38 3.48 -1.85 -7.58
N PHE A 39 3.78 -1.33 -6.40
CA PHE A 39 3.50 -2.01 -5.15
C PHE A 39 3.03 -0.98 -4.14
N PHE A 40 1.84 -1.21 -3.59
CA PHE A 40 1.25 -0.35 -2.57
C PHE A 40 0.91 -1.14 -1.30
N ASN A 41 0.97 -0.44 -0.18
CA ASN A 41 0.36 -0.82 1.08
C ASN A 41 -1.17 -0.67 1.00
N SER A 42 -1.91 -1.46 1.79
CA SER A 42 -3.34 -1.24 2.07
C SER A 42 -3.55 -1.11 3.58
N HIS A 43 -3.84 0.10 4.05
CA HIS A 43 -4.05 0.42 5.45
C HIS A 43 -5.52 0.27 5.91
N ASN A 44 -5.79 0.60 7.17
CA ASN A 44 -7.08 0.37 7.84
C ASN A 44 -8.26 1.18 7.28
N ASP A 45 -8.02 2.35 6.69
CA ASP A 45 -9.11 3.15 6.11
C ASP A 45 -9.52 2.56 4.76
N LEU A 46 -10.62 1.81 4.77
CA LEU A 46 -11.14 1.10 3.60
C LEU A 46 -11.38 2.03 2.40
N PHE A 47 -11.99 3.19 2.62
CA PHE A 47 -12.39 4.07 1.52
C PHE A 47 -11.20 4.89 1.03
N GLU A 48 -10.33 5.34 1.94
CA GLU A 48 -9.09 6.01 1.58
C GLU A 48 -8.23 5.11 0.67
N GLU A 49 -8.04 3.85 1.04
CA GLU A 49 -7.23 2.92 0.25
C GLU A 49 -7.83 2.65 -1.14
N ILE A 50 -9.15 2.46 -1.23
CA ILE A 50 -9.83 2.28 -2.52
C ILE A 50 -9.66 3.51 -3.41
N ALA A 51 -9.87 4.71 -2.86
CA ALA A 51 -9.69 5.96 -3.57
C ALA A 51 -8.23 6.12 -4.03
N LYS A 52 -7.25 5.75 -3.21
CA LYS A 52 -5.81 5.81 -3.51
C LYS A 52 -5.48 4.97 -4.73
N PHE A 53 -5.94 3.73 -4.77
CA PHE A 53 -5.68 2.83 -5.90
C PHE A 53 -6.34 3.32 -7.20
N ARG A 54 -7.55 3.89 -7.12
CA ARG A 54 -8.24 4.50 -8.28
C ARG A 54 -7.49 5.74 -8.79
N ALA A 55 -7.10 6.63 -7.89
CA ALA A 55 -6.32 7.83 -8.20
C ALA A 55 -4.98 7.47 -8.84
N ALA A 56 -4.28 6.45 -8.32
CA ALA A 56 -3.02 5.97 -8.89
C ALA A 56 -3.15 5.62 -10.39
N ARG A 57 -4.19 4.86 -10.75
CA ARG A 57 -4.44 4.47 -12.15
C ARG A 57 -4.75 5.69 -13.02
N ARG A 58 -5.59 6.61 -12.56
CA ARG A 58 -5.96 7.83 -13.30
C ARG A 58 -4.77 8.74 -13.53
N LEU A 59 -3.97 9.01 -12.49
CA LEU A 59 -2.76 9.84 -12.58
C LEU A 59 -1.73 9.22 -13.52
N TRP A 60 -1.44 7.92 -13.36
CA TRP A 60 -0.48 7.23 -14.23
C TRP A 60 -0.92 7.27 -15.70
N ALA A 61 -2.16 6.88 -15.99
CA ALA A 61 -2.67 6.87 -17.36
C ALA A 61 -2.61 8.25 -18.01
N ARG A 62 -3.03 9.30 -17.29
CA ARG A 62 -3.01 10.69 -17.77
C ARG A 62 -1.58 11.16 -18.03
N THR A 63 -0.65 10.97 -17.09
CA THR A 63 0.74 11.41 -17.26
C THR A 63 1.45 10.68 -18.40
N LEU A 64 1.27 9.36 -18.53
CA LEU A 64 1.90 8.58 -19.61
C LEU A 64 1.39 9.01 -20.98
N LYS A 65 0.10 9.35 -21.08
CA LYS A 65 -0.51 9.85 -22.31
C LYS A 65 -0.04 11.28 -22.63
N ASP A 66 -0.17 12.19 -21.67
CA ASP A 66 -0.08 13.64 -21.92
C ASP A 66 1.36 14.15 -21.83
N ARG A 67 2.17 13.70 -20.85
CA ARG A 67 3.58 14.10 -20.69
C ARG A 67 4.52 13.26 -21.54
N PHE A 68 4.32 11.95 -21.59
CA PHE A 68 5.25 11.02 -22.26
C PHE A 68 4.80 10.56 -23.66
N GLY A 69 3.59 10.93 -24.09
CA GLY A 69 3.11 10.65 -25.45
C GLY A 69 2.89 9.18 -25.76
N ALA A 70 2.61 8.35 -24.74
CA ALA A 70 2.35 6.93 -24.91
C ALA A 70 1.14 6.71 -25.85
N ARG A 71 1.29 5.80 -26.82
CA ARG A 71 0.26 5.51 -27.82
C ARG A 71 -0.41 4.15 -27.60
N LYS A 72 0.28 3.21 -26.95
CA LYS A 72 -0.30 1.91 -26.61
C LYS A 72 -1.12 2.06 -25.33
N GLU A 73 -2.38 1.62 -25.38
CA GLU A 73 -3.27 1.60 -24.21
C GLU A 73 -2.63 0.86 -23.02
N ARG A 74 -1.95 -0.25 -23.31
CA ARG A 74 -1.26 -1.06 -22.30
C ARG A 74 -0.16 -0.31 -21.53
N SER A 75 0.43 0.74 -22.11
CA SER A 75 1.42 1.59 -21.44
C SER A 75 0.77 2.48 -20.36
N MET A 76 -0.53 2.76 -20.51
CA MET A 76 -1.31 3.57 -19.57
C MET A 76 -1.90 2.74 -18.43
N TRP A 77 -1.76 1.41 -18.47
CA TRP A 77 -2.23 0.53 -17.39
C TRP A 77 -1.26 0.55 -16.22
N LEU A 78 -1.72 1.04 -15.07
CA LEU A 78 -1.02 0.86 -13.81
C LEU A 78 -1.42 -0.50 -13.23
N ARG A 79 -0.48 -1.45 -13.23
CA ARG A 79 -0.63 -2.77 -12.62
C ARG A 79 0.09 -2.78 -11.29
N PHE A 80 -0.55 -3.25 -10.22
CA PHE A 80 0.04 -3.20 -8.89
C PHE A 80 -0.17 -4.47 -8.07
N HIS A 81 0.83 -4.75 -7.24
CA HIS A 81 0.72 -5.62 -6.08
C HIS A 81 0.21 -4.80 -4.89
N THR A 82 -0.55 -5.45 -4.01
CA THR A 82 -0.97 -4.88 -2.74
C THR A 82 -0.54 -5.79 -1.60
N GLN A 83 -0.02 -5.20 -0.52
CA GLN A 83 0.20 -5.88 0.74
C GLN A 83 -0.56 -5.16 1.85
N THR A 84 -1.23 -5.92 2.70
CA THR A 84 -1.90 -5.38 3.88
C THR A 84 -0.89 -4.75 4.85
N ALA A 85 -1.30 -3.79 5.67
CA ALA A 85 -0.38 -2.98 6.48
C ALA A 85 0.21 -3.73 7.67
N GLY A 86 1.48 -4.14 7.57
CA GLY A 86 2.21 -4.78 8.68
C GLY A 86 2.32 -3.87 9.90
N CYS A 87 2.52 -2.56 9.69
CA CYS A 87 2.59 -1.56 10.75
C CYS A 87 1.28 -1.35 11.52
N SER A 88 0.15 -1.86 11.00
CA SER A 88 -1.14 -1.82 11.69
C SER A 88 -1.36 -3.03 12.62
N CYS A 89 -0.54 -4.07 12.48
CA CYS A 89 -0.65 -5.29 13.28
C CYS A 89 -0.12 -5.07 14.69
N THR A 90 -0.83 -5.61 15.68
CA THR A 90 -0.49 -5.43 17.11
C THR A 90 0.04 -6.71 17.71
N ALA A 91 1.03 -6.59 18.59
CA ALA A 91 1.53 -7.72 19.39
C ALA A 91 0.52 -8.14 20.46
N GLN A 92 -0.19 -7.17 21.02
CA GLN A 92 -1.32 -7.35 21.93
C GLN A 92 -2.52 -7.85 21.15
N GLN A 93 -3.22 -8.87 21.69
CA GLN A 93 -4.42 -9.47 21.08
C GLN A 93 -4.23 -9.74 19.57
N PRO A 94 -3.22 -10.55 19.19
CA PRO A 94 -2.81 -10.70 17.79
C PRO A 94 -3.92 -11.25 16.88
N GLU A 95 -4.90 -11.96 17.43
CA GLU A 95 -6.08 -12.44 16.70
C GLU A 95 -6.90 -11.29 16.08
N LEU A 96 -6.85 -10.08 16.66
CA LEU A 96 -7.49 -8.89 16.08
C LEU A 96 -6.87 -8.52 14.72
N ASN A 97 -5.62 -8.91 14.46
CA ASN A 97 -4.97 -8.68 13.18
C ASN A 97 -5.68 -9.46 12.05
N ILE A 98 -6.39 -10.56 12.34
CA ILE A 98 -7.22 -11.25 11.33
C ILE A 98 -8.28 -10.30 10.79
N VAL A 99 -8.95 -9.55 11.67
CA VAL A 99 -10.01 -8.59 11.31
C VAL A 99 -9.42 -7.41 10.54
N ARG A 100 -8.30 -6.85 11.02
CA ARG A 100 -7.59 -5.75 10.34
C ARG A 100 -7.17 -6.15 8.92
N THR A 101 -6.47 -7.28 8.79
CA THR A 101 -6.04 -7.83 7.50
C THR A 101 -7.23 -8.11 6.59
N THR A 102 -8.38 -8.54 7.12
CA THR A 102 -9.58 -8.75 6.30
C THR A 102 -10.09 -7.45 5.67
N ILE A 103 -10.18 -6.36 6.45
CA ILE A 103 -10.60 -5.04 5.96
C ILE A 103 -9.59 -4.50 4.93
N GLN A 104 -8.30 -4.67 5.18
CA GLN A 104 -7.22 -4.23 4.29
C GLN A 104 -7.22 -5.04 2.98
N ALA A 105 -7.39 -6.36 3.06
CA ALA A 105 -7.51 -7.23 1.90
C ALA A 105 -8.74 -6.85 1.06
N LEU A 106 -9.86 -6.55 1.72
CA LEU A 106 -11.07 -6.07 1.10
C LEU A 106 -10.83 -4.77 0.32
N ALA A 107 -10.12 -3.81 0.90
CA ALA A 107 -9.74 -2.56 0.25
C ALA A 107 -8.86 -2.82 -0.99
N GLY A 108 -7.87 -3.71 -0.90
CA GLY A 108 -7.03 -4.10 -2.03
C GLY A 108 -7.83 -4.73 -3.18
N VAL A 109 -8.77 -5.62 -2.88
CA VAL A 109 -9.64 -6.27 -3.88
C VAL A 109 -10.58 -5.26 -4.52
N LEU A 110 -11.32 -4.48 -3.74
CA LEU A 110 -12.26 -3.47 -4.23
C LEU A 110 -11.55 -2.31 -4.95
N GLY A 111 -10.30 -2.04 -4.57
CA GLY A 111 -9.41 -1.13 -5.26
C GLY A 111 -8.85 -1.67 -6.57
N GLY A 112 -9.09 -2.93 -6.92
CA GLY A 112 -8.70 -3.53 -8.21
C GLY A 112 -7.23 -3.94 -8.31
N THR A 113 -6.66 -4.49 -7.23
CA THR A 113 -5.28 -5.03 -7.24
C THR A 113 -5.10 -6.24 -8.17
N GLN A 114 -3.91 -6.43 -8.73
CA GLN A 114 -3.59 -7.58 -9.59
C GLN A 114 -3.02 -8.77 -8.80
N SER A 115 -2.45 -8.51 -7.63
CA SER A 115 -1.94 -9.55 -6.74
C SER A 115 -1.95 -9.04 -5.30
N LEU A 116 -2.23 -9.92 -4.35
CA LEU A 116 -2.47 -9.52 -2.97
C LEU A 116 -1.66 -10.39 -2.00
N HIS A 117 -0.96 -9.73 -1.08
CA HIS A 117 -0.38 -10.35 0.11
C HIS A 117 -1.17 -9.93 1.34
N THR A 118 -1.64 -10.93 2.08
CA THR A 118 -2.32 -10.76 3.37
C THR A 118 -1.37 -11.15 4.49
N ASN A 119 -1.12 -10.26 5.43
CA ASN A 119 -0.25 -10.52 6.56
C ASN A 119 -0.89 -11.54 7.49
N SER A 120 -0.03 -12.27 8.19
CA SER A 120 -0.47 -13.23 9.18
C SER A 120 -0.80 -12.54 10.50
N TYR A 121 -1.60 -13.18 11.35
CA TYR A 121 -2.02 -12.56 12.61
C TYR A 121 -0.87 -12.36 13.61
N ASP A 122 0.24 -13.09 13.42
CA ASP A 122 1.46 -13.06 14.22
C ASP A 122 2.56 -12.10 13.69
N GLU A 123 2.23 -11.26 12.71
CA GLU A 123 3.14 -10.31 12.04
C GLU A 123 3.99 -9.46 13.00
N ALA A 124 3.37 -8.94 14.07
CA ALA A 124 4.04 -8.06 15.03
C ALA A 124 5.03 -8.80 15.98
N LEU A 125 5.07 -10.13 15.91
CA LEU A 125 5.84 -10.97 16.84
C LEU A 125 6.96 -11.73 16.15
N GLN A 126 6.73 -12.21 14.93
CA GLN A 126 7.62 -13.16 14.26
C GLN A 126 7.31 -13.29 12.78
N LEU A 127 8.21 -13.99 12.07
CA LEU A 127 7.87 -14.57 10.77
C LEU A 127 6.71 -15.56 10.92
N PRO A 128 5.84 -15.67 9.92
CA PRO A 128 4.55 -16.29 10.09
C PRO A 128 4.66 -17.81 10.26
N SER A 129 3.92 -18.35 11.22
CA SER A 129 3.75 -19.79 11.41
C SER A 129 2.84 -20.40 10.33
N GLU A 130 2.91 -21.71 10.10
CA GLU A 130 2.08 -22.38 9.09
C GLU A 130 0.57 -22.14 9.29
N ASP A 131 0.10 -22.16 10.54
CA ASP A 131 -1.29 -21.89 10.87
C ASP A 131 -1.68 -20.43 10.58
N ALA A 132 -0.78 -19.49 10.86
CA ALA A 132 -1.01 -18.07 10.62
C ALA A 132 -1.02 -17.73 9.12
N VAL A 133 -0.09 -18.29 8.34
CA VAL A 133 -0.10 -18.21 6.87
C VAL A 133 -1.37 -18.83 6.30
N ARG A 134 -1.82 -19.97 6.84
CA ARG A 134 -3.06 -20.61 6.38
C ARG A 134 -4.26 -19.71 6.57
N ILE A 135 -4.39 -19.04 7.72
CA ILE A 135 -5.47 -18.08 7.96
C ILE A 135 -5.39 -16.92 6.96
N ALA A 136 -4.20 -16.34 6.77
CA ALA A 136 -4.00 -15.26 5.81
C ALA A 136 -4.45 -15.67 4.39
N LEU A 137 -4.07 -16.86 3.94
CA LEU A 137 -4.53 -17.41 2.66
C LEU A 137 -6.05 -17.63 2.61
N ARG A 138 -6.65 -18.13 3.71
CA ARG A 138 -8.11 -18.33 3.80
C ARG A 138 -8.87 -17.01 3.73
N THR A 139 -8.33 -15.91 4.28
CA THR A 139 -8.92 -14.58 4.11
C THR A 139 -9.08 -14.23 2.63
N GLN A 140 -8.05 -14.43 1.81
CA GLN A 140 -8.17 -14.17 0.37
C GLN A 140 -9.18 -15.11 -0.32
N GLN A 141 -9.22 -16.39 0.08
CA GLN A 141 -10.13 -17.37 -0.51
C GLN A 141 -11.59 -17.07 -0.17
N ILE A 142 -11.89 -16.65 1.06
CA ILE A 142 -13.24 -16.21 1.45
C ILE A 142 -13.65 -14.98 0.62
N LEU A 143 -12.76 -13.99 0.48
CA LEU A 143 -13.02 -12.83 -0.38
C LEU A 143 -13.24 -13.25 -1.84
N ALA A 144 -12.47 -14.20 -2.36
CA ALA A 144 -12.56 -14.62 -3.75
C ALA A 144 -13.77 -15.51 -4.07
N TYR A 145 -14.20 -16.37 -3.14
CA TYR A 145 -15.16 -17.44 -3.45
C TYR A 145 -16.47 -17.38 -2.66
N GLU A 146 -16.54 -16.62 -1.56
CA GLU A 146 -17.72 -16.57 -0.70
C GLU A 146 -18.36 -15.17 -0.64
N SER A 147 -17.59 -14.10 -0.90
CA SER A 147 -18.06 -12.73 -0.67
C SER A 147 -18.96 -12.15 -1.78
N GLY A 148 -18.93 -12.71 -2.98
CA GLY A 148 -19.58 -12.15 -4.18
C GLY A 148 -18.92 -10.90 -4.76
N ILE A 149 -17.85 -10.39 -4.15
CA ILE A 149 -17.15 -9.18 -4.60
C ILE A 149 -16.57 -9.31 -6.02
N PRO A 150 -15.95 -10.45 -6.41
CA PRO A 150 -15.38 -10.58 -7.75
C PRO A 150 -16.41 -10.55 -8.89
N GLU A 151 -17.71 -10.65 -8.58
CA GLU A 151 -18.78 -10.69 -9.57
C GLU A 151 -19.12 -9.30 -10.16
N THR A 152 -18.58 -8.21 -9.62
CA THR A 152 -18.81 -6.85 -10.14
C THR A 152 -17.51 -6.05 -10.20
N ILE A 153 -17.22 -5.46 -11.36
CA ILE A 153 -16.05 -4.60 -11.58
C ILE A 153 -16.32 -3.22 -11.00
N ASP A 154 -15.38 -2.71 -10.19
CA ASP A 154 -15.43 -1.41 -9.51
C ASP A 154 -16.83 -1.11 -8.90
N PRO A 155 -17.29 -1.89 -7.90
CA PRO A 155 -18.64 -1.73 -7.35
C PRO A 155 -18.86 -0.39 -6.63
N PHE A 156 -17.79 0.38 -6.36
CA PHE A 156 -17.86 1.74 -5.85
C PHE A 156 -17.92 2.81 -6.94
N GLY A 157 -17.85 2.44 -8.22
CA GLY A 157 -18.04 3.36 -9.33
C GLY A 157 -19.39 4.08 -9.22
N GLY A 158 -19.35 5.41 -9.18
CA GLY A 158 -20.53 6.26 -8.97
C GLY A 158 -20.91 6.52 -7.51
N SER A 159 -20.20 5.95 -6.53
CA SER A 159 -20.35 6.33 -5.12
C SER A 159 -19.89 7.77 -4.92
N TYR A 160 -20.80 8.67 -4.52
CA TYR A 160 -20.48 10.09 -4.33
C TYR A 160 -19.26 10.32 -3.44
N TYR A 161 -19.13 9.54 -2.37
CA TYR A 161 -18.02 9.68 -1.43
C TYR A 161 -16.70 9.18 -2.01
N VAL A 162 -16.68 7.99 -2.64
CA VAL A 162 -15.44 7.41 -3.18
C VAL A 162 -14.97 8.19 -4.41
N GLU A 163 -15.88 8.67 -5.25
CA GLU A 163 -15.52 9.53 -6.39
C GLU A 163 -14.91 10.86 -5.91
N TRP A 164 -15.56 11.54 -4.96
CA TRP A 164 -15.02 12.75 -4.36
C TRP A 164 -13.65 12.52 -3.72
N LEU A 165 -13.49 11.44 -2.95
CA LEU A 165 -12.24 11.13 -2.28
C LEU A 165 -11.12 10.79 -3.29
N THR A 166 -11.46 10.11 -4.38
CA THR A 166 -10.52 9.82 -5.48
C THR A 166 -10.02 11.12 -6.12
N ASP A 167 -10.92 12.06 -6.41
CA ASP A 167 -10.55 13.36 -6.97
C ASP A 167 -9.68 14.17 -5.99
N ARG A 168 -10.02 14.16 -4.68
CA ARG A 168 -9.20 14.80 -3.65
C ARG A 168 -7.79 14.24 -3.58
N MET A 169 -7.62 12.92 -3.66
CA MET A 169 -6.31 12.31 -3.68
C MET A 169 -5.47 12.70 -4.90
N GLU A 170 -6.10 12.85 -6.07
CA GLU A 170 -5.40 13.38 -7.25
C GLU A 170 -4.94 14.82 -7.04
N GLU A 171 -5.79 15.68 -6.50
CA GLU A 171 -5.45 17.08 -6.19
C GLU A 171 -4.28 17.16 -5.20
N GLU A 172 -4.31 16.36 -4.14
CA GLU A 172 -3.27 16.40 -3.12
C GLU A 172 -1.96 15.76 -3.59
N ALA A 173 -2.03 14.67 -4.37
CA ALA A 173 -0.85 14.10 -5.01
C ALA A 173 -0.22 15.08 -6.02
N GLN A 174 -1.04 15.84 -6.76
CA GLN A 174 -0.56 16.86 -7.68
C GLN A 174 0.23 17.96 -6.96
N ARG A 175 -0.22 18.42 -5.78
CA ARG A 175 0.54 19.38 -4.97
C ARG A 175 1.92 18.86 -4.59
N TYR A 176 2.04 17.56 -4.29
CA TYR A 176 3.34 16.95 -4.04
C TYR A 176 4.20 16.88 -5.30
N PHE A 177 3.62 16.57 -6.47
CA PHE A 177 4.36 16.62 -7.73
C PHE A 177 4.90 18.03 -8.01
N ASP A 178 4.06 19.06 -7.88
CA ASP A 178 4.46 20.45 -8.08
C ASP A 178 5.60 20.83 -7.13
N ARG A 179 5.50 20.43 -5.86
CA ARG A 179 6.55 20.67 -4.86
C ARG A 179 7.84 19.94 -5.18
N ILE A 180 7.78 18.72 -5.70
CA ILE A 180 8.96 17.95 -6.10
C ILE A 180 9.64 18.61 -7.32
N GLU A 181 8.86 19.08 -8.29
CA GLU A 181 9.39 19.80 -9.46
C GLU A 181 10.04 21.14 -9.03
N GLU A 182 9.46 21.89 -8.10
CA GLU A 182 10.07 23.10 -7.50
C GLU A 182 11.44 22.83 -6.83
N LEU A 183 11.63 21.63 -6.28
CA LEU A 183 12.88 21.21 -5.66
C LEU A 183 13.92 20.71 -6.67
N GLY A 184 13.61 20.73 -7.97
CA GLY A 184 14.48 20.26 -9.04
C GLY A 184 14.25 18.81 -9.45
N GLY A 185 13.06 18.26 -9.17
CA GLY A 185 12.68 16.89 -9.48
C GLY A 185 13.00 15.89 -8.38
N THR A 186 12.57 14.64 -8.58
CA THR A 186 12.60 13.57 -7.57
C THR A 186 14.00 13.33 -6.99
N VAL A 187 15.03 13.24 -7.83
CA VAL A 187 16.41 12.98 -7.37
C VAL A 187 16.91 14.10 -6.46
N ALA A 188 16.74 15.36 -6.87
CA ALA A 188 17.15 16.51 -6.08
C ALA A 188 16.36 16.61 -4.77
N ALA A 189 15.06 16.30 -4.80
CA ALA A 189 14.22 16.26 -3.60
C ALA A 189 14.66 15.13 -2.62
N ILE A 190 15.11 13.98 -3.12
CA ILE A 190 15.72 12.90 -2.29
C ILE A 190 17.03 13.39 -1.66
N GLU A 191 17.94 14.00 -2.42
CA GLU A 191 19.22 14.50 -1.92
C GLU A 191 19.03 15.60 -0.86
N GLN A 192 18.01 16.44 -1.04
CA GLN A 192 17.62 17.45 -0.07
C GLN A 192 16.87 16.87 1.14
N GLY A 193 16.59 15.58 1.19
CA GLY A 193 15.93 14.90 2.30
C GLY A 193 14.42 15.18 2.44
N PHE A 194 13.77 15.66 1.37
CA PHE A 194 12.35 16.06 1.40
C PHE A 194 11.43 14.90 1.75
N PHE A 195 11.54 13.78 1.02
CA PHE A 195 10.73 12.59 1.23
C PHE A 195 10.85 12.04 2.66
N GLN A 196 12.08 11.94 3.17
CA GLN A 196 12.34 11.40 4.50
C GLN A 196 11.75 12.30 5.58
N ARG A 197 11.86 13.63 5.45
CA ARG A 197 11.24 14.57 6.40
C ARG A 197 9.72 14.48 6.40
N GLU A 198 9.09 14.48 5.23
CA GLU A 198 7.63 14.36 5.09
C GLU A 198 7.09 13.07 5.73
N ILE A 199 7.77 11.95 5.50
CA ILE A 199 7.42 10.64 6.07
C ILE A 199 7.63 10.63 7.60
N GLN A 200 8.73 11.20 8.09
CA GLN A 200 9.03 11.27 9.52
C GLN A 200 8.02 12.15 10.25
N GLU A 201 7.64 13.29 9.67
CA GLU A 201 6.65 14.18 10.25
C GLU A 201 5.28 13.50 10.34
N ALA A 202 4.83 12.86 9.25
CA ALA A 202 3.58 12.10 9.25
C ALA A 202 3.60 10.97 10.30
N SER A 203 4.70 10.23 10.39
CA SER A 203 4.87 9.16 11.38
C SER A 203 4.85 9.69 12.82
N PHE A 204 5.50 10.83 13.06
CA PHE A 204 5.52 11.45 14.39
C PHE A 204 4.13 11.96 14.79
N ARG A 205 3.39 12.59 13.86
CA ARG A 205 2.02 13.03 14.11
C ARG A 205 1.11 11.84 14.45
N TYR A 206 1.20 10.76 13.69
CA TYR A 206 0.45 9.53 13.97
C TYR A 206 0.79 8.95 15.35
N GLN A 207 2.08 8.80 15.67
CA GLN A 207 2.49 8.26 16.97
C GLN A 207 1.98 9.12 18.12
N ARG A 208 2.05 10.45 18.01
CA ARG A 208 1.51 11.36 19.02
C ARG A 208 0.00 11.21 19.20
N ALA A 209 -0.76 11.02 18.11
CA ALA A 209 -2.20 10.80 18.16
C ALA A 209 -2.55 9.46 18.84
N VAL A 210 -1.75 8.41 18.61
CA VAL A 210 -1.89 7.12 19.29
C VAL A 210 -1.56 7.24 20.79
N ASP A 211 -0.46 7.93 21.13
CA ASP A 211 -0.01 8.09 22.52
C ASP A 211 -0.98 8.96 23.34
N SER A 212 -1.56 10.00 22.71
CA SER A 212 -2.59 10.84 23.34
C SER A 212 -3.95 10.14 23.44
N GLY A 213 -4.15 9.06 22.69
CA GLY A 213 -5.41 8.35 22.57
C GLY A 213 -6.46 9.06 21.70
N GLU A 214 -6.06 10.08 20.93
CA GLU A 214 -6.86 10.68 19.86
C GLU A 214 -7.16 9.63 18.78
N GLU A 215 -6.12 8.92 18.34
CA GLU A 215 -6.24 7.77 17.44
C GLU A 215 -6.41 6.49 18.27
N LYS A 216 -7.48 5.74 18.03
CA LYS A 216 -7.78 4.51 18.78
C LYS A 216 -7.17 3.28 18.13
N VAL A 217 -6.28 2.62 18.86
CA VAL A 217 -5.72 1.32 18.47
C VAL A 217 -6.27 0.24 19.42
N VAL A 218 -7.27 -0.49 18.92
CA VAL A 218 -7.96 -1.56 19.68
C VAL A 218 -6.96 -2.61 20.15
N GLY A 219 -6.99 -2.89 21.45
CA GLY A 219 -6.09 -3.80 22.13
C GLY A 219 -4.74 -3.22 22.54
N VAL A 220 -4.44 -1.95 22.19
CA VAL A 220 -3.21 -1.25 22.58
C VAL A 220 -3.52 -0.10 23.52
N ASN A 221 -4.26 0.93 23.06
CA ASN A 221 -4.63 2.10 23.87
C ASN A 221 -6.14 2.19 24.19
N ALA A 222 -6.94 1.26 23.65
CA ALA A 222 -8.37 1.13 23.91
C ALA A 222 -8.77 -0.34 23.93
N TYR A 223 -9.76 -0.71 24.75
CA TYR A 223 -10.24 -2.09 24.89
C TYR A 223 -9.10 -3.08 25.20
N THR A 224 -8.23 -2.69 26.13
CA THR A 224 -7.10 -3.50 26.57
C THR A 224 -7.58 -4.63 27.48
N VAL A 225 -6.89 -5.76 27.40
CA VAL A 225 -7.12 -6.92 28.27
C VAL A 225 -5.79 -7.34 28.87
N ASP A 226 -5.80 -7.73 30.14
CA ASP A 226 -4.65 -8.32 30.81
C ASP A 226 -4.66 -9.83 30.59
N ALA A 227 -4.17 -10.24 29.41
CA ALA A 227 -4.10 -11.64 29.01
C ALA A 227 -2.72 -11.97 28.43
N PRO A 228 -2.16 -13.16 28.73
CA PRO A 228 -0.88 -13.56 28.15
C PRO A 228 -1.01 -13.73 26.64
N ILE A 229 -0.02 -13.25 25.88
CA ILE A 229 0.06 -13.45 24.44
C ILE A 229 0.35 -14.93 24.17
N ARG A 230 -0.56 -15.60 23.45
CA ARG A 230 -0.48 -17.03 23.13
C ARG A 230 -0.35 -17.24 21.63
N VAL A 231 0.87 -17.08 21.10
CA VAL A 231 1.18 -17.39 19.70
C VAL A 231 2.28 -18.46 19.65
N PRO A 232 2.08 -19.57 18.91
CA PRO A 232 3.12 -20.58 18.71
C PRO A 232 4.36 -19.96 18.08
N ARG A 233 5.53 -20.09 18.72
CA ARG A 233 6.76 -19.49 18.20
C ARG A 233 7.30 -20.27 17.00
N LEU A 234 7.58 -19.57 15.91
CA LEU A 234 8.40 -20.10 14.82
C LEU A 234 9.85 -20.17 15.30
N LYS A 235 10.45 -21.36 15.24
CA LYS A 235 11.87 -21.57 15.56
C LYS A 235 12.67 -21.73 14.27
N ILE A 236 13.59 -20.82 14.02
CA ILE A 236 14.62 -20.98 12.99
C ILE A 236 15.61 -22.05 13.48
N THR A 237 15.76 -23.14 12.73
CA THR A 237 16.58 -24.28 13.16
C THR A 237 18.07 -24.04 12.85
N GLU A 238 18.96 -24.53 13.72
CA GLU A 238 20.40 -24.51 13.47
C GLU A 238 20.78 -25.35 12.24
N ALA A 239 19.97 -26.37 11.91
CA ALA A 239 20.14 -27.18 10.70
C ALA A 239 20.03 -26.32 9.43
N ALA A 240 19.00 -25.46 9.33
CA ALA A 240 18.82 -24.54 8.20
C ALA A 240 20.03 -23.59 8.05
N ARG A 241 20.57 -23.09 9.18
CA ARG A 241 21.77 -22.24 9.16
C ARG A 241 23.00 -22.98 8.60
N ARG A 242 23.18 -24.24 9.02
CA ARG A 242 24.30 -25.07 8.57
C ARG A 242 24.21 -25.43 7.09
N GLU A 243 23.00 -25.67 6.58
CA GLU A 243 22.78 -25.96 5.16
C GLU A 243 23.08 -24.75 4.27
N GLN A 244 22.67 -23.54 4.67
CA GLN A 244 22.95 -22.30 3.94
C GLN A 244 24.44 -21.90 3.91
N SER A 245 25.22 -22.37 4.89
CA SER A 245 26.65 -22.04 5.03
C SER A 245 27.57 -22.99 4.25
N ARG A 246 27.00 -23.99 3.57
CA ARG A 246 27.72 -24.92 2.69
C ARG A 246 27.60 -24.47 1.24
#